data_AF-A0A437J5F4-F1
#
_entry.id   AF-A0A437J5F4-F1
#
_cell.length_a   1.000
_cell.length_b   1.000
_cell.length_c   1.000
_cell.angle_alpha   90.00
_cell.angle_beta   90.00
_cell.angle_gamma   90.00
#
_symmetry.space_group_name_H-M   'P 1'
#
loop_
_entity.id
_entity.type
_entity.pdbx_description
1 polymer ?
#
loop_
_entity_poly.entity_id
_entity_poly.type
_entity_poly.pdbx_seq_one_letter_code
_entity_poly.pdbx_strand_id
1 'polypeptide(L)'
;MAVMTILGPVRPTTGLLLRLTGGALLGLAWLCADWLARIMPPGIAEPVPTFALILALLMFVAATGGTSLLLLGGHILDPVRVSTRWARSAD
;
A
#
# COMPACT_ATOMS: atom_id res chain seq x y z
N MET A 1 2.36 -35.10 -10.39
CA MET A 1 1.86 -33.70 -10.36
C MET A 1 3.06 -32.77 -10.30
N ALA A 2 3.44 -32.12 -11.41
CA ALA A 2 4.52 -31.15 -11.42
C ALA A 2 3.94 -29.75 -11.19
N VAL A 3 4.36 -29.09 -10.11
CA VAL A 3 3.95 -27.71 -9.76
C VAL A 3 5.08 -26.79 -10.21
N MET A 4 4.84 -25.98 -11.23
CA MET A 4 5.81 -24.99 -11.71
C MET A 4 5.72 -23.75 -10.82
N THR A 5 6.81 -23.42 -10.13
CA THR A 5 6.91 -22.27 -9.22
C THR A 5 7.61 -21.15 -9.99
N ILE A 6 6.92 -20.02 -10.22
CA ILE A 6 7.37 -18.97 -11.16
C ILE A 6 8.37 -17.98 -10.51
N LEU A 7 8.54 -17.99 -9.18
CA LEU A 7 9.45 -17.10 -8.45
C LEU A 7 10.33 -17.91 -7.47
N GLY A 8 11.62 -17.59 -7.43
CA GLY A 8 12.58 -18.14 -6.46
C GLY A 8 12.28 -17.70 -5.01
N PRO A 9 12.93 -18.29 -3.99
CA PRO A 9 12.60 -18.04 -2.60
C PRO A 9 12.79 -16.56 -2.24
N VAL A 10 11.72 -15.92 -1.78
CA VAL A 10 11.75 -14.55 -1.27
C VAL A 10 12.45 -14.54 0.07
N ARG A 11 13.41 -13.63 0.24
CA ARG A 11 14.07 -13.48 1.54
C ARG A 11 13.07 -12.91 2.56
N PRO A 12 12.97 -13.47 3.77
CA PRO A 12 12.06 -12.97 4.80
C PRO A 12 12.33 -11.51 5.18
N THR A 13 13.56 -11.03 4.96
CA THR A 13 13.95 -9.63 5.13
C THR A 13 13.19 -8.68 4.21
N THR A 14 12.86 -9.09 2.98
CA THR A 14 12.12 -8.24 2.02
C THR A 14 10.69 -8.01 2.49
N GLY A 15 10.02 -9.05 3.00
CA GLY A 15 8.67 -8.91 3.57
C GLY A 15 8.64 -8.01 4.81
N LEU A 16 9.66 -8.09 5.67
CA LEU A 16 9.80 -7.20 6.82
C LEU A 16 10.01 -5.74 6.39
N LEU A 17 10.89 -5.51 5.40
CA LEU A 17 11.12 -4.16 4.86
C LEU A 17 9.85 -3.56 4.27
N LEU A 18 9.05 -4.35 3.54
CA LEU A 18 7.75 -3.91 3.01
C LEU A 18 6.77 -3.52 4.11
N ARG A 19 6.75 -4.24 5.24
CA ARG A 19 5.91 -3.88 6.39
C ARG A 19 6.40 -2.61 7.07
N LEU A 20 7.71 -2.44 7.23
CA LEU A 20 8.31 -1.24 7.82
C LEU A 20 8.04 0.00 6.95
N THR A 21 8.17 -0.12 5.63
CA THR A 21 7.79 0.97 4.72
C THR A 21 6.30 1.23 4.81
N GLY A 22 5.46 0.19 4.85
CA GLY A 22 4.02 0.37 5.07
C GLY A 22 3.68 1.13 6.35
N GLY A 23 4.36 0.83 7.46
CA GLY A 23 4.25 1.56 8.72
C GLY A 23 4.70 3.02 8.62
N ALA A 24 5.81 3.28 7.93
CA ALA A 24 6.28 4.65 7.67
C ALA A 24 5.26 5.46 6.84
N LEU A 25 4.64 4.85 5.83
CA LEU A 25 3.56 5.47 5.05
C LEU A 25 2.33 5.78 5.91
N LEU A 26 1.96 4.91 6.86
CA LEU A 26 0.88 5.22 7.81
C LEU A 26 1.24 6.39 8.72
N GLY A 27 2.49 6.47 9.19
CA GLY A 27 2.97 7.63 9.95
C GLY A 27 2.86 8.92 9.14
N LEU A 28 3.20 8.89 7.86
CA LEU A 28 3.01 10.03 6.95
C LEU A 28 1.54 10.40 6.78
N ALA A 29 0.66 9.41 6.60
CA ALA A 29 -0.78 9.65 6.51
C ALA A 29 -1.34 10.31 7.77
N TRP A 30 -0.88 9.89 8.95
CA TRP A 30 -1.26 10.49 10.22
C TRP A 30 -0.81 11.95 10.32
N LEU A 31 0.42 12.26 9.90
CA LEU A 31 0.90 13.64 9.83
C LEU A 31 0.04 14.48 8.87
N CYS A 32 -0.27 13.97 7.68
CA CYS A 32 -1.16 14.68 6.76
C CYS A 32 -2.55 14.93 7.38
N ALA A 33 -3.10 13.97 8.12
CA ALA A 33 -4.39 14.12 8.80
C ALA A 33 -4.35 15.18 9.91
N ASP A 34 -3.30 15.19 10.74
CA ASP A 34 -3.09 16.20 11.79
C ASP A 34 -2.97 17.60 11.19
N TRP A 35 -2.18 17.76 10.14
CA TRP A 35 -2.08 19.03 9.42
C TRP A 35 -3.40 19.44 8.79
N LEU A 36 -4.12 18.51 8.16
CA LEU A 36 -5.41 18.77 7.54
C LEU A 36 -6.43 19.27 8.58
N ALA A 37 -6.46 18.65 9.77
CA ALA A 37 -7.33 19.05 10.88
C ALA A 37 -7.03 20.47 11.38
N ARG A 38 -5.79 20.94 11.28
CA ARG A 38 -5.39 22.30 11.70
C ARG A 38 -5.74 23.37 10.67
N ILE A 39 -5.78 23.01 9.39
CA ILE A 39 -6.01 23.98 8.29
C ILE A 39 -7.43 23.94 7.73
N MET A 40 -8.23 22.92 8.08
CA MET A 40 -9.59 22.80 7.56
C MET A 40 -10.46 23.90 8.17
N PRO A 41 -11.20 24.66 7.34
CA PRO A 41 -12.16 25.63 7.84
C PRO A 41 -13.23 24.95 8.70
N PRO A 42 -13.70 25.60 9.77
CA PRO A 42 -14.76 25.05 10.61
C PRO A 42 -16.13 25.04 9.91
N GLY A 43 -16.29 25.82 8.83
CA GLY A 43 -17.53 25.98 8.09
C GLY A 43 -17.57 25.25 6.75
N ILE A 44 -18.72 24.65 6.44
CA ILE A 44 -19.00 23.94 5.17
C ILE A 44 -19.08 24.88 3.95
N ALA A 45 -19.24 26.19 4.18
CA ALA A 45 -19.40 27.21 3.15
C ALA A 45 -18.07 27.91 2.78
N GLU A 46 -16.98 27.60 3.48
CA GLU A 46 -15.69 28.24 3.23
C GLU A 46 -14.92 27.55 2.09
N PRO A 47 -14.20 28.32 1.27
CA PRO A 47 -13.40 27.77 0.19
C PRO A 47 -12.29 26.87 0.76
N VAL A 48 -12.26 25.62 0.32
CA VAL A 48 -11.19 24.67 0.70
C VAL A 48 -9.89 25.07 0.00
N PRO A 49 -8.79 25.30 0.74
CA PRO A 49 -7.52 25.66 0.11
C PRO A 49 -6.98 24.49 -0.71
N THR A 50 -6.41 24.75 -1.89
CA THR A 50 -5.82 23.72 -2.77
C THR A 50 -4.80 22.86 -2.04
N PHE A 51 -4.05 23.44 -1.10
CA PHE A 51 -3.09 22.72 -0.27
C PHE A 51 -3.75 21.63 0.60
N ALA A 52 -4.96 21.87 1.13
CA ALA A 52 -5.71 20.87 1.88
C ALA A 52 -6.14 19.69 1.00
N LEU A 53 -6.50 19.95 -0.27
CA LEU A 53 -6.80 18.87 -1.22
C LEU A 53 -5.57 18.00 -1.52
N ILE A 54 -4.40 18.62 -1.68
CA ILE A 54 -3.13 17.89 -1.88
C ILE A 54 -2.81 17.04 -0.65
N LEU A 55 -2.98 17.59 0.56
CA LEU A 55 -2.78 16.85 1.80
C LEU A 55 -3.73 15.67 1.93
N ALA A 56 -5.02 15.86 1.60
CA ALA A 56 -6.01 14.80 1.64
C ALA A 56 -5.69 13.68 0.64
N LEU A 57 -5.22 14.03 -0.57
CA LEU A 57 -4.80 13.06 -1.56
C LEU A 57 -3.55 12.28 -1.10
N LEU A 58 -2.54 12.97 -0.56
CA LEU A 58 -1.34 12.33 -0.01
C LEU A 58 -1.68 11.42 1.16
N MET A 59 -2.53 11.87 2.07
CA MET A 59 -3.05 11.06 3.18
C MET A 59 -3.73 9.80 2.65
N PHE A 60 -4.60 9.92 1.65
CA PHE A 60 -5.33 8.79 1.08
C PHE A 60 -4.39 7.77 0.44
N VAL A 61 -3.45 8.22 -0.40
CA VAL A 61 -2.47 7.36 -1.06
C VAL A 61 -1.56 6.68 -0.04
N ALA A 62 -1.09 7.43 0.97
CA ALA A 62 -0.20 6.92 1.99
C ALA A 62 -0.92 5.93 2.93
N ALA A 63 -2.16 6.20 3.33
CA ALA A 63 -2.97 5.29 4.11
C ALA A 63 -3.25 3.99 3.36
N THR A 64 -3.65 4.10 2.09
CA THR A 64 -4.00 2.93 1.26
C THR A 64 -2.77 2.08 0.95
N GLY A 65 -1.69 2.72 0.47
CA GLY A 65 -0.43 2.04 0.18
C GLY A 65 0.21 1.48 1.44
N GLY A 66 0.24 2.25 2.53
CA GLY A 66 0.77 1.84 3.82
C GLY A 66 0.05 0.62 4.40
N THR A 67 -1.29 0.64 4.40
CA THR A 67 -2.11 -0.49 4.85
C THR A 67 -1.89 -1.72 3.97
N SER A 68 -1.88 -1.53 2.64
CA SER A 68 -1.62 -2.63 1.70
C SER A 68 -0.26 -3.27 1.95
N LEU A 69 0.80 -2.48 2.14
CA LEU A 69 2.15 -2.96 2.40
C LEU A 69 2.29 -3.64 3.77
N LEU A 70 1.61 -3.14 4.80
CA LEU A 70 1.60 -3.77 6.13
C LEU A 70 0.92 -5.15 6.10
N LEU A 71 -0.25 -5.24 5.47
CA LEU A 71 -1.05 -6.45 5.45
C LEU A 71 -0.50 -7.47 4.44
N LEU A 72 -0.21 -7.02 3.22
CA LEU A 72 0.16 -7.87 2.10
C LEU A 72 1.67 -7.92 1.84
N GLY A 73 2.49 -7.06 2.44
CA GLY A 73 3.94 -6.99 2.14
C GLY A 73 4.70 -8.31 2.30
N GLY A 74 4.25 -9.17 3.23
CA GLY A 74 4.80 -10.52 3.37
C GLY A 74 4.36 -11.52 2.29
N HIS A 75 3.24 -11.25 1.62
CA HIS A 75 2.57 -12.13 0.67
C HIS A 75 2.64 -11.64 -0.79
N ILE A 76 3.00 -10.38 -1.04
CA ILE A 76 3.10 -9.78 -2.39
C ILE A 76 4.05 -10.58 -3.28
N LEU A 77 5.10 -11.15 -2.69
CA LEU A 77 6.10 -11.91 -3.41
C LEU A 77 5.90 -13.43 -3.26
N ASP A 78 4.83 -13.86 -2.58
CA ASP A 78 4.59 -15.29 -2.39
C ASP A 78 4.38 -15.96 -3.75
N PRO A 79 5.02 -17.12 -3.97
CA PRO A 79 4.88 -17.83 -5.23
C PRO A 79 3.44 -18.31 -5.41
N VAL A 80 2.80 -17.83 -6.49
CA VAL A 80 1.45 -18.27 -6.86
C VAL A 80 1.55 -19.61 -7.57
N ARG A 81 0.87 -20.64 -7.05
CA ARG A 81 0.73 -21.93 -7.72
C ARG A 81 -0.33 -21.82 -8.82
N VAL A 82 0.11 -21.70 -10.06
CA VAL A 82 -0.78 -21.74 -11.23
C VAL A 82 -1.20 -23.19 -11.50
N SER A 83 -2.49 -23.43 -11.72
CA SER A 83 -2.96 -24.79 -12.04
C SER A 83 -2.51 -25.19 -13.44
N THR A 84 -2.26 -26.50 -13.62
CA THR A 84 -1.76 -27.08 -14.88
C THR A 84 -2.67 -26.86 -16.09
N ARG A 85 -3.91 -26.42 -15.87
CA ARG A 85 -4.84 -26.01 -16.94
C ARG A 85 -4.40 -24.71 -17.62
N TRP A 86 -3.91 -23.74 -16.85
CA TRP A 86 -3.53 -22.43 -17.36
C TRP A 86 -2.06 -22.34 -17.77
N ALA A 87 -1.20 -23.21 -17.22
CA ALA A 87 0.20 -23.30 -17.62
C ALA A 87 0.39 -23.70 -19.09
N ARG A 88 -0.57 -24.44 -19.68
CA ARG A 88 -0.51 -24.91 -21.08
C ARG A 88 -0.91 -23.87 -22.12
N SER A 89 -1.39 -22.70 -21.71
CA SER A 89 -1.82 -21.62 -22.62
C SER A 89 -0.80 -20.49 -22.74
N ALA A 90 0.38 -20.65 -22.12
CA ALA A 90 1.46 -19.66 -22.12
C ALA A 90 2.63 -20.03 -23.07
N ASP A 91 2.51 -21.15 -23.79
CA ASP A 91 3.35 -21.51 -24.95
C ASP A 91 2.74 -20.93 -26.23
#